data_AF-A0A665VRX7-F1
#
_entry.id   AF-A0A665VRX7-F1
#
_cell.length_a   1.000
_cell.length_b   1.000
_cell.length_c   1.000
_cell.angle_alpha   90.00
_cell.angle_beta   90.00
_cell.angle_gamma   90.00
#
_symmetry.space_group_name_H-M   'P 1'
#
loop_
_entity.id
_entity.type
_entity.pdbx_description
1 polymer ?
#
loop_
_entity_poly.entity_id
_entity_poly.type
_entity_poly.pdbx_seq_one_letter_code
_entity_poly.pdbx_strand_id
1 'polypeptide(L)'
;MAAVVRLSSVCRRGVKPLWYQSTLLSRPLVVPHKNQEQPYLLTARIHASQALYAGSGSKAASLHWTAERALSVLLLAMGPVAYFNPGPVMDYSLAAALTLHGHWGIGQVLTDYVHGETKIKMANAGLFLLSTVTFAGLCYFNYNDVGICKAIALLWSK
;
A
#
# COMPACT_ATOMS: atom_id res chain seq x y z
N MET A 1 23.19 11.25 -27.51
CA MET A 1 22.25 12.15 -28.23
C MET A 1 21.57 11.35 -29.33
N ALA A 2 20.25 11.16 -29.26
CA ALA A 2 19.33 11.05 -30.40
C ALA A 2 17.93 10.68 -29.86
N ALA A 3 17.06 11.68 -29.81
CA ALA A 3 15.64 11.56 -29.49
C ALA A 3 14.86 11.17 -30.75
N VAL A 4 13.85 10.32 -30.62
CA VAL A 4 12.86 10.07 -31.68
C VAL A 4 11.51 10.54 -31.19
N VAL A 5 11.14 11.74 -31.64
CA VAL A 5 9.82 12.36 -31.48
C VAL A 5 8.89 11.78 -32.54
N ARG A 6 7.76 11.19 -32.13
CA ARG A 6 6.63 10.90 -33.04
C ARG A 6 5.54 11.95 -32.83
N LEU A 7 5.45 12.87 -33.78
CA LEU A 7 4.31 13.74 -33.99
C LEU A 7 3.36 13.06 -34.98
N SER A 8 2.09 12.89 -34.60
CA SER A 8 1.01 12.64 -35.55
C SER A 8 -0.19 13.50 -35.18
N SER A 9 -0.36 14.53 -35.99
CA SER A 9 -1.52 15.41 -36.16
C SER A 9 -2.70 14.62 -36.76
N VAL A 10 -3.93 15.00 -36.40
CA VAL A 10 -4.95 15.54 -37.34
C VAL A 10 -6.24 15.80 -36.56
N CYS A 11 -6.62 17.07 -36.49
CA CYS A 11 -7.97 17.53 -36.15
C CYS A 11 -8.92 17.22 -37.32
N ARG A 12 -10.10 16.66 -37.04
CA ARG A 12 -11.30 16.92 -37.85
C ARG A 12 -12.54 17.10 -36.97
N ARG A 13 -13.09 18.31 -37.05
CA ARG A 13 -14.33 18.79 -36.45
C ARG A 13 -15.41 18.69 -37.53
N GLY A 14 -16.57 18.10 -37.23
CA GLY A 14 -17.72 18.04 -38.15
C GLY A 14 -19.03 17.91 -37.36
N VAL A 15 -20.00 18.77 -37.66
CA VAL A 15 -21.24 19.00 -36.89
C VAL A 15 -22.44 19.00 -37.86
N LYS A 16 -23.54 18.32 -37.45
CA LYS A 16 -24.98 18.41 -37.85
C LYS A 16 -25.43 17.84 -39.23
N PRO A 17 -26.74 17.58 -39.51
CA PRO A 17 -27.99 17.81 -38.73
C PRO A 17 -29.02 16.63 -38.69
N LEU A 18 -30.12 16.90 -37.97
CA LEU A 18 -31.39 16.17 -37.81
C LEU A 18 -32.30 16.15 -39.08
N TRP A 19 -33.32 15.28 -39.00
CA TRP A 19 -34.63 15.23 -39.72
C TRP A 19 -34.80 14.18 -40.82
N TYR A 20 -35.57 13.12 -40.52
CA TYR A 20 -36.63 12.64 -41.41
C TYR A 20 -37.75 11.95 -40.59
N GLN A 21 -38.97 12.08 -41.09
CA GLN A 21 -40.26 11.97 -40.38
C GLN A 21 -41.10 10.78 -40.91
N SER A 22 -41.98 10.24 -40.04
CA SER A 22 -43.25 9.50 -40.35
C SER A 22 -43.12 8.06 -40.89
N THR A 23 -43.96 7.06 -40.61
CA THR A 23 -45.23 6.79 -39.85
C THR A 23 -45.32 5.23 -39.81
N LEU A 24 -45.89 4.54 -38.81
CA LEU A 24 -47.29 4.06 -38.79
C LEU A 24 -47.55 3.11 -37.59
N LEU A 25 -48.81 3.14 -37.17
CA LEU A 25 -49.56 2.35 -36.18
C LEU A 25 -49.28 0.84 -36.13
N SER A 26 -49.18 0.28 -34.92
CA SER A 26 -50.14 -0.70 -34.34
C SER A 26 -49.59 -1.40 -33.08
N ARG A 27 -50.43 -1.47 -32.04
CA ARG A 27 -50.36 -2.36 -30.86
C ARG A 27 -51.71 -3.08 -30.80
N PRO A 28 -51.90 -4.21 -30.06
CA PRO A 28 -50.94 -5.08 -29.38
C PRO A 28 -51.19 -6.59 -29.67
N LEU A 29 -50.25 -7.46 -29.32
CA LEU A 29 -50.55 -8.85 -28.98
C LEU A 29 -49.77 -9.19 -27.72
N VAL A 30 -50.52 -9.44 -26.65
CA VAL A 30 -50.00 -9.86 -25.34
C VAL A 30 -49.42 -11.26 -25.49
N VAL A 31 -48.10 -11.37 -25.42
CA VAL A 31 -47.39 -12.64 -25.23
C VAL A 31 -47.27 -12.85 -23.72
N PRO A 32 -47.57 -14.05 -23.19
CA PRO A 32 -47.39 -14.31 -21.76
C PRO A 32 -45.91 -14.24 -21.44
N HIS A 33 -45.55 -13.30 -20.55
CA HIS A 33 -44.21 -13.15 -20.02
C HIS A 33 -43.87 -14.44 -19.26
N LYS A 34 -43.08 -15.32 -19.88
CA LYS A 34 -42.42 -16.40 -19.14
C LYS A 34 -41.46 -15.71 -18.19
N ASN A 35 -41.66 -15.88 -16.89
CA ASN A 35 -40.82 -15.30 -15.85
C ASN A 35 -39.46 -16.00 -15.94
N GLN A 36 -38.58 -15.46 -16.79
CA GLN A 36 -37.22 -15.95 -16.92
C GLN A 36 -36.44 -15.27 -15.80
N GLU A 37 -36.37 -15.98 -14.67
CA GLU A 37 -35.42 -15.74 -13.58
C GLU A 37 -34.05 -15.47 -14.21
N GLN A 38 -33.68 -14.19 -14.35
CA GLN A 38 -32.32 -13.82 -14.67
C GLN A 38 -31.51 -14.18 -13.42
N PRO A 39 -30.58 -15.16 -13.47
CA PRO A 39 -29.59 -15.21 -12.43
C PRO A 39 -28.86 -13.88 -12.51
N TYR A 40 -28.93 -13.12 -11.43
CA TYR A 40 -28.08 -11.97 -11.20
C TYR A 40 -26.63 -12.49 -11.20
N LEU A 41 -26.05 -12.65 -12.39
CA LEU A 41 -24.62 -12.81 -12.51
C LEU A 41 -24.05 -11.48 -12.08
N LEU A 42 -23.72 -11.40 -10.80
CA LEU A 42 -22.91 -10.36 -10.19
C LEU A 42 -21.62 -10.32 -11.01
N THR A 43 -21.65 -9.55 -12.08
CA THR A 43 -20.51 -9.30 -12.94
C THR A 43 -19.68 -8.27 -12.18
N ALA A 44 -19.12 -8.69 -11.05
CA ALA A 44 -17.96 -8.05 -10.48
C ALA A 44 -16.83 -8.28 -11.49
N ARG A 45 -16.83 -7.45 -12.54
CA ARG A 45 -15.73 -7.36 -13.47
C ARG A 45 -14.59 -6.75 -12.66
N ILE A 46 -13.85 -7.60 -11.97
CA ILE A 46 -12.59 -7.22 -11.36
C ILE A 46 -11.76 -6.70 -12.53
N HIS A 47 -11.65 -5.37 -12.64
CA HIS A 47 -10.65 -4.74 -13.48
C HIS A 47 -9.32 -5.05 -12.82
N ALA A 48 -8.83 -6.28 -13.00
CA ALA A 48 -7.42 -6.54 -12.94
C ALA A 48 -6.84 -5.67 -14.05
N SER A 49 -6.28 -4.52 -13.67
CA SER A 49 -5.43 -3.74 -14.55
C SER A 49 -4.49 -4.73 -15.21
N GLN A 50 -4.38 -4.67 -16.54
CA GLN A 50 -3.43 -5.52 -17.26
C GLN A 50 -2.10 -5.37 -16.53
N ALA A 51 -1.58 -6.49 -16.03
CA ALA A 51 -0.20 -6.59 -15.62
C ALA A 51 0.61 -6.33 -16.90
N LEU A 52 0.82 -5.05 -17.21
CA LEU A 52 1.85 -4.66 -18.14
C LEU A 52 3.10 -5.33 -17.59
N TYR A 53 3.60 -6.31 -18.35
CA TYR A 53 4.85 -7.00 -18.08
C TYR A 53 5.96 -5.94 -18.07
N ALA A 54 6.08 -5.22 -16.95
CA ALA A 54 7.14 -4.29 -16.68
C ALA A 54 8.37 -5.10 -16.27
N GLY A 55 8.93 -5.82 -17.25
CA GLY A 55 10.36 -5.93 -17.53
C GLY A 55 11.35 -6.29 -16.42
N SER A 56 10.95 -6.78 -15.26
CA SER A 56 11.89 -7.30 -14.26
C SER A 56 11.27 -8.51 -13.57
N GLY A 57 11.85 -9.69 -13.78
CA GLY A 57 11.49 -10.92 -13.05
C GLY A 57 11.80 -10.87 -11.54
N SER A 58 12.10 -9.68 -11.00
CA SER A 58 12.41 -9.47 -9.60
C SER A 58 11.15 -9.56 -8.74
N LYS A 59 11.20 -10.41 -7.71
CA LYS A 59 10.16 -10.54 -6.69
C LYS A 59 10.34 -9.54 -5.54
N ALA A 60 11.18 -8.52 -5.68
CA ALA A 60 11.53 -7.62 -4.56
C ALA A 60 10.32 -6.95 -3.91
N ALA A 61 9.38 -6.43 -4.71
CA ALA A 61 8.19 -5.76 -4.18
C ALA A 61 7.25 -6.72 -3.43
N SER A 62 7.02 -7.93 -3.95
CA SER A 62 6.17 -8.92 -3.27
C SER A 62 6.84 -9.53 -2.05
N LEU A 63 8.17 -9.71 -2.08
CA LEU A 63 8.96 -10.10 -0.92
C LEU A 63 8.94 -9.02 0.16
N HIS A 64 9.07 -7.74 -0.22
CA HIS A 64 8.98 -6.62 0.72
C HIS A 64 7.61 -6.57 1.40
N TRP A 65 6.52 -6.68 0.64
CA TRP A 65 5.17 -6.78 1.19
C TRP A 65 5.02 -7.96 2.18
N THR A 66 5.54 -9.13 1.81
CA THR A 66 5.49 -10.33 2.67
C THR A 66 6.30 -10.12 3.95
N ALA A 67 7.49 -9.52 3.85
CA ALA A 67 8.35 -9.23 4.99
C ALA A 67 7.70 -8.24 5.96
N GLU A 68 6.99 -7.22 5.47
CA GLU A 68 6.23 -6.30 6.32
C GLU A 68 5.19 -7.06 7.15
N ARG A 69 4.41 -7.96 6.53
CA ARG A 69 3.39 -8.74 7.25
C ARG A 69 4.03 -9.70 8.27
N ALA A 70 5.12 -10.36 7.88
CA ALA A 70 5.86 -11.24 8.79
C ALA A 70 6.39 -10.47 10.01
N LEU A 71 6.96 -9.29 9.80
CA LEU A 71 7.44 -8.43 10.87
C LEU A 71 6.30 -7.93 11.77
N SER A 72 5.13 -7.60 11.20
CA SER A 72 3.94 -7.24 11.99
C SER A 72 3.47 -8.36 12.90
N VAL A 73 3.38 -9.60 12.40
CA VAL A 73 3.00 -10.76 13.20
C VAL A 73 4.04 -11.05 14.28
N LEU A 74 5.33 -10.94 13.94
CA LEU A 74 6.41 -11.09 14.88
C LEU A 74 6.33 -10.04 16.01
N LEU A 75 6.16 -8.76 15.66
CA LEU A 75 6.06 -7.67 16.63
C LEU A 75 4.82 -7.82 17.53
N LEU A 76 3.69 -8.28 16.97
CA LEU A 76 2.50 -8.62 17.74
C LEU A 76 2.78 -9.73 18.77
N ALA A 77 3.48 -10.79 18.37
CA ALA A 77 3.87 -11.88 19.25
C ALA A 77 4.90 -11.46 20.31
N MET A 78 5.78 -10.51 20.02
CA MET A 78 6.76 -10.00 20.98
C MET A 78 6.11 -9.36 22.21
N GLY A 79 4.91 -8.76 22.09
CA GLY A 79 4.19 -8.14 23.22
C GLY A 79 4.01 -9.08 24.43
N PRO A 80 3.29 -10.22 24.29
CA PRO A 80 3.16 -11.18 25.39
C PRO A 80 4.51 -11.81 25.78
N VAL A 81 5.40 -12.09 24.82
CA VAL A 81 6.71 -12.69 25.15
C VAL A 81 7.55 -11.73 26.01
N ALA A 82 7.51 -10.43 25.75
CA ALA A 82 8.20 -9.42 26.53
C ALA A 82 7.65 -9.26 27.94
N TYR A 83 6.35 -9.47 28.12
CA TYR A 83 5.72 -9.49 29.43
C TYR A 83 6.18 -10.68 30.27
N PHE A 84 6.20 -11.90 29.69
CA PHE A 84 6.56 -13.12 30.42
C PHE A 84 8.06 -13.35 30.54
N ASN A 85 8.85 -12.91 29.56
CA ASN A 85 10.29 -13.16 29.46
C ASN A 85 11.06 -11.84 29.19
N PRO A 86 11.04 -10.86 30.12
CA PRO A 86 11.80 -9.64 29.97
C PRO A 86 13.31 -9.93 30.04
N GLY A 87 14.09 -9.25 29.20
CA GLY A 87 15.55 -9.35 29.23
C GLY A 87 16.22 -8.80 27.97
N PRO A 88 17.57 -8.76 27.93
CA PRO A 88 18.32 -8.06 26.89
C PRO A 88 18.02 -8.55 25.47
N VAL A 89 17.87 -9.87 25.27
CA VAL A 89 17.53 -10.43 23.95
C VAL A 89 16.19 -9.88 23.47
N MET A 90 15.19 -9.83 24.34
CA MET A 90 13.88 -9.28 24.00
C MET A 90 13.98 -7.77 23.78
N ASP A 91 14.71 -7.04 24.62
CA ASP A 91 14.87 -5.59 24.50
C ASP A 91 15.50 -5.17 23.17
N TYR A 92 16.58 -5.82 22.75
CA TYR A 92 17.19 -5.55 21.44
C TYR A 92 16.31 -6.03 20.28
N SER A 93 15.60 -7.14 20.44
CA SER A 93 14.65 -7.63 19.42
C SER A 93 13.48 -6.66 19.23
N LEU A 94 12.93 -6.13 20.32
CA LEU A 94 11.90 -5.09 20.30
C LEU A 94 12.43 -3.80 19.66
N ALA A 95 13.63 -3.36 20.03
CA ALA A 95 14.24 -2.17 19.43
C ALA A 95 14.36 -2.30 17.91
N ALA A 96 14.82 -3.46 17.42
CA ALA A 96 14.93 -3.73 15.99
C ALA A 96 13.56 -3.82 15.31
N ALA A 97 12.63 -4.61 15.86
CA ALA A 97 11.33 -4.85 15.27
C ALA A 97 10.46 -3.60 15.24
N LEU A 98 10.39 -2.83 16.34
CA LEU A 98 9.67 -1.56 16.41
C LEU A 98 10.21 -0.57 15.38
N THR A 99 11.54 -0.40 15.34
CA THR A 99 12.14 0.61 14.46
C THR A 99 11.97 0.23 12.98
N LEU A 100 12.18 -1.04 12.63
CA LEU A 100 12.03 -1.50 11.24
C LEU A 100 10.57 -1.48 10.79
N HIS A 101 9.63 -1.91 11.65
CA HIS A 101 8.21 -1.87 11.35
C HIS A 101 7.72 -0.43 11.15
N GLY A 102 8.15 0.50 12.02
CA GLY A 102 7.88 1.92 11.88
C GLY A 102 8.51 2.53 10.62
N HIS A 103 9.75 2.14 10.28
CA HIS A 103 10.43 2.61 9.07
C HIS A 103 9.67 2.23 7.80
N TRP A 104 9.26 0.96 7.65
CA TRP A 104 8.45 0.55 6.50
C TRP A 104 7.07 1.20 6.50
N GLY A 105 6.41 1.27 7.66
CA GLY A 105 5.09 1.91 7.78
C GLY A 105 5.09 3.38 7.35
N ILE A 106 6.05 4.17 7.83
CA ILE A 106 6.21 5.58 7.41
C ILE A 106 6.64 5.65 5.94
N GLY A 107 7.46 4.71 5.45
CA GLY A 107 7.83 4.60 4.05
C GLY A 107 6.61 4.50 3.11
N GLN A 108 5.56 3.78 3.52
CA GLN A 108 4.29 3.73 2.78
C GLN A 108 3.59 5.10 2.79
N VAL A 109 3.51 5.75 3.96
CA VAL A 109 2.95 7.12 4.07
C VAL A 109 3.68 8.11 3.16
N LEU A 110 5.02 8.05 3.11
CA LEU A 110 5.80 8.91 2.23
C LEU A 110 5.51 8.62 0.76
N THR A 111 5.39 7.34 0.39
CA THR A 111 5.09 6.90 -0.98
C THR A 111 3.71 7.38 -1.42
N ASP A 112 2.72 7.36 -0.53
CA ASP A 112 1.34 7.72 -0.84
C ASP A 112 1.12 9.24 -0.92
N TYR A 113 1.84 10.03 -0.12
CA TYR A 113 1.52 11.45 0.06
C TYR A 113 2.60 12.43 -0.39
N VAL A 114 3.87 12.02 -0.47
CA VAL A 114 4.96 12.92 -0.90
C VAL A 114 5.18 12.80 -2.40
N HIS A 115 4.86 13.88 -3.10
CA HIS A 115 4.96 13.95 -4.56
C HIS A 115 6.13 14.82 -5.00
N GLY A 116 6.83 14.41 -6.06
CA GLY A 116 7.95 15.14 -6.67
C GLY A 116 9.32 14.59 -6.26
N GLU A 117 10.16 14.29 -7.24
CA GLU A 117 11.38 13.49 -7.05
C GLU A 117 12.32 14.03 -5.96
N THR A 118 12.56 15.35 -5.94
CA THR A 118 13.42 15.98 -4.92
C THR A 118 12.84 15.82 -3.51
N LYS A 119 11.54 16.05 -3.35
CA LYS A 119 10.85 15.92 -2.06
C LYS A 119 10.85 14.47 -1.57
N ILE A 120 10.61 13.51 -2.47
CA ILE A 120 10.66 12.07 -2.17
C ILE A 120 12.05 11.68 -1.68
N LYS A 121 13.12 12.08 -2.38
CA LYS A 121 14.50 11.80 -1.97
C LYS A 121 14.84 12.39 -0.60
N MET A 122 14.47 13.65 -0.37
CA MET A 122 14.68 14.32 0.92
C MET A 122 13.90 13.65 2.06
N ALA A 123 12.63 13.31 1.82
CA ALA A 123 11.78 12.67 2.82
C ALA A 123 12.32 11.27 3.17
N ASN A 124 12.73 10.48 2.18
CA ASN A 124 13.35 9.17 2.42
C ASN A 124 14.69 9.29 3.18
N ALA A 125 15.53 10.27 2.83
CA ALA A 125 16.77 10.52 3.58
C ALA A 125 16.49 10.88 5.04
N GLY A 126 15.50 11.74 5.28
CA GLY A 126 15.02 12.10 6.62
C GLY A 126 14.49 10.89 7.39
N LEU A 127 13.73 10.02 6.74
CA LEU A 127 13.23 8.77 7.33
C LEU A 127 14.39 7.82 7.69
N PHE A 128 15.39 7.65 6.83
CA PHE A 128 16.58 6.86 7.15
C PHE A 128 17.35 7.41 8.36
N LEU A 129 17.56 8.74 8.40
CA LEU A 129 18.21 9.38 9.54
C LEU A 129 17.40 9.16 10.82
N LEU A 130 16.09 9.42 10.77
CA LEU A 130 15.18 9.25 11.91
C LEU A 130 15.24 7.80 12.43
N SER A 131 15.05 6.82 11.56
CA SER A 131 15.08 5.41 11.96
C SER A 131 16.45 4.98 12.50
N THR A 132 17.54 5.48 11.93
CA THR A 132 18.89 5.18 12.43
C THR A 132 19.10 5.74 13.82
N VAL A 133 18.74 7.01 14.05
CA VAL A 133 18.84 7.65 15.36
C VAL A 133 17.92 6.97 16.38
N THR A 134 16.70 6.61 15.99
CA THR A 134 15.77 5.85 16.86
C THR A 134 16.36 4.50 17.24
N PHE A 135 16.83 3.71 16.27
CA PHE A 135 17.40 2.38 16.56
C PHE A 135 18.65 2.48 17.43
N ALA A 136 19.56 3.40 17.10
CA ALA A 136 20.77 3.63 17.89
C ALA A 136 20.44 4.11 19.30
N GLY A 137 19.47 5.02 19.45
CA GLY A 137 19.00 5.51 20.75
C GLY A 137 18.38 4.40 21.60
N LEU A 138 17.56 3.53 21.01
CA LEU A 138 17.00 2.37 21.72
C LEU A 138 18.08 1.35 22.09
N CYS A 139 19.06 1.10 21.21
CA CYS A 139 20.18 0.23 21.54
C CYS A 139 21.07 0.81 22.64
N TYR A 140 21.30 2.13 22.61
CA TYR A 140 22.02 2.84 23.65
C TYR A 140 21.28 2.76 24.99
N PHE A 141 19.96 2.96 24.98
CA PHE A 141 19.12 2.84 26.18
C PHE A 141 19.13 1.40 26.73
N ASN A 142 19.06 0.39 25.86
CA ASN A 142 19.18 -1.01 26.28
C ASN A 142 20.56 -1.37 26.85
N TYR A 143 21.62 -0.68 26.42
CA TYR A 143 22.98 -0.96 26.87
C TYR A 143 23.39 -0.18 28.13
N ASN A 144 23.03 1.10 28.21
CA ASN A 144 23.52 2.04 29.22
C ASN A 144 22.47 2.37 30.29
N ASP A 145 21.23 1.91 30.10
CA ASP A 145 20.11 2.15 31.02
C ASP A 145 19.38 0.82 31.31
N VAL A 146 18.20 0.90 31.93
CA VAL A 146 17.44 -0.26 32.42
C VAL A 146 16.90 -1.19 31.32
N GLY A 147 16.83 -0.75 30.06
CA GLY A 147 16.24 -1.49 28.94
C GLY A 147 14.73 -1.37 28.81
N ILE A 148 14.20 -1.57 27.60
CA ILE A 148 12.81 -1.27 27.22
C ILE A 148 11.79 -1.96 28.12
N CYS A 149 11.88 -3.28 28.31
CA CYS A 149 10.93 -4.06 29.08
C CYS A 149 10.87 -3.58 30.54
N LYS A 150 12.05 -3.37 31.15
CA LYS A 150 12.12 -2.90 32.54
C LYS A 150 11.69 -1.45 32.68
N ALA A 151 12.01 -0.60 31.71
CA ALA A 151 11.57 0.79 31.68
C ALA A 151 10.04 0.89 31.68
N ILE A 152 9.37 0.09 30.84
CA ILE A 152 7.90 0.03 30.80
C ILE A 152 7.35 -0.47 32.14
N ALA A 153 7.93 -1.52 32.73
CA ALA A 153 7.51 -2.03 34.02
C ALA A 153 7.66 -0.99 35.15
N LEU A 154 8.77 -0.23 35.16
CA LEU A 154 9.00 0.86 36.12
C LEU A 154 8.02 2.01 35.90
N LEU A 155 7.76 2.38 34.65
CA LEU A 155 6.79 3.42 34.29
C LEU A 155 5.37 3.05 34.76
N TRP A 156 4.99 1.78 34.65
CA TRP A 156 3.66 1.30 35.04
C TRP A 156 3.53 0.97 36.53
N SER A 157 4.64 1.00 37.27
CA SER A 157 4.66 0.84 38.74
C SER A 157 4.58 2.17 39.49
N LYS A 158 4.51 3.28 38.76
CA LYS A 158 4.28 4.63 39.27
C LYS A 158 2.79 4.92 39.32
#